data_AF-A0A955P622-F1
#
_entry.id   AF-A0A955P622-F1
#
_cell.length_a   1.000
_cell.length_b   1.000
_cell.length_c   1.000
_cell.angle_alpha   90.00
_cell.angle_beta   90.00
_cell.angle_gamma   90.00
#
_symmetry.space_group_name_H-M   'P 1'
#
loop_
_entity.id
_entity.type
_entity.pdbx_description
1 polymer ?
#
loop_
_entity_poly.entity_id
_entity_poly.type
_entity_poly.pdbx_seq_one_letter_code
_entity_poly.pdbx_strand_id
1 'polypeptide(L)' 'EGGEVRVAVLDENGEPIEGFDYSDCKPISEDSLEAPVEWKKDLASLGDRIVSLGFKMKNAKLYAMNVE' A
#
# COMPACT_ATOMS: atom_id res chain seq x y z
N GLU A 1 8.03 -19.71 6.85
CA GLU A 1 7.10 -18.57 6.76
C GLU A 1 7.24 -17.92 5.39
N GLY A 2 6.15 -17.43 4.79
CA GLY A 2 6.17 -16.76 3.48
C GLY A 2 6.61 -15.30 3.54
N GLY A 3 6.67 -14.66 2.37
CA GLY A 3 6.85 -13.21 2.24
C GLY A 3 5.51 -12.49 2.07
N GLU A 4 5.43 -11.26 2.56
CA GLU A 4 4.27 -10.39 2.34
C GLU A 4 4.70 -8.93 2.23
N VAL A 5 3.95 -8.17 1.43
CA VAL A 5 3.99 -6.72 1.37
C VAL A 5 2.60 -6.17 1.66
N ARG A 6 2.54 -5.11 2.47
CA ARG A 6 1.34 -4.30 2.70
C ARG A 6 1.70 -2.84 2.51
N VAL A 7 0.76 -2.07 1.99
CA VAL A 7 0.97 -0.64 1.71
C VAL A 7 -0.10 0.15 2.44
N ALA A 8 0.29 1.24 3.09
CA ALA A 8 -0.64 2.21 3.66
C ALA A 8 -0.56 3.53 2.89
N VAL A 9 -1.66 4.28 2.88
CA VAL A 9 -1.66 5.68 2.45
C VAL A 9 -1.60 6.56 3.69
N LEU A 10 -0.60 7.44 3.72
CA LEU A 10 -0.31 8.33 4.83
C LEU A 10 -0.68 9.77 4.47
N ASP A 11 -1.13 10.52 5.46
CA ASP A 11 -1.37 11.95 5.35
C ASP A 11 -0.06 12.77 5.39
N GLU A 12 -0.19 14.09 5.41
CA GLU A 12 0.93 15.04 5.47
C GLU A 12 1.78 14.94 6.76
N ASN A 13 1.21 14.35 7.82
CA ASN A 13 1.89 14.13 9.09
C ASN A 13 2.56 12.75 9.15
N GLY A 14 2.38 11.91 8.13
CA GLY A 14 2.86 10.53 8.09
C GLY A 14 1.93 9.54 8.79
N GLU A 15 0.70 9.94 9.12
CA GLU A 15 -0.28 9.09 9.80
C GLU A 15 -1.16 8.34 8.78
N PRO A 16 -1.48 7.05 9.00
CA PRO A 16 -2.34 6.30 8.09
C PRO A 16 -3.75 6.90 7.97
N ILE A 17 -4.23 7.04 6.74
CA ILE A 17 -5.59 7.49 6.44
C ILE A 17 -6.57 6.32 6.66
N GLU A 18 -7.67 6.57 7.37
CA GLU A 18 -8.68 5.54 7.67
C GLU A 18 -9.25 4.88 6.40
N GLY A 19 -9.18 3.55 6.33
CA GLY A 19 -9.57 2.76 5.16
C GLY A 19 -8.41 2.48 4.18
N PHE A 20 -7.25 3.07 4.45
CA PHE A 20 -5.98 2.87 3.73
C PHE A 20 -4.84 2.50 4.69
N ASP A 21 -5.14 2.02 5.90
CA ASP A 21 -4.13 1.52 6.82
C ASP A 21 -3.53 0.19 6.30
N TYR A 22 -2.38 -0.23 6.84
CA TYR A 22 -1.78 -1.54 6.54
C TYR A 22 -2.73 -2.72 6.77
N SER A 23 -3.63 -2.61 7.76
CA SER A 23 -4.66 -3.59 8.06
C SER A 23 -5.84 -3.56 7.08
N ASP A 24 -6.02 -2.44 6.38
CA ASP A 24 -7.00 -2.28 5.30
C ASP A 24 -6.44 -2.67 3.93
N CYS A 25 -5.12 -2.81 3.81
CA CYS A 25 -4.45 -3.38 2.64
C CYS A 25 -4.58 -4.90 2.61
N LYS A 26 -4.98 -5.44 1.45
CA LYS A 26 -4.88 -6.86 1.17
C LYS A 26 -3.39 -7.26 1.09
N PRO A 27 -2.93 -8.31 1.78
CA PRO A 27 -1.53 -8.70 1.73
C PRO A 27 -1.14 -9.18 0.32
N ILE A 28 -0.02 -8.69 -0.17
CA ILE A 28 0.57 -9.10 -1.45
C ILE A 28 1.62 -10.16 -1.15
N SER A 29 1.31 -11.40 -1.55
CA SER A 29 2.18 -12.58 -1.36
C SER A 29 2.25 -13.44 -2.64
N GLU A 30 1.89 -12.87 -3.77
CA GLU A 30 1.86 -13.53 -5.06
C GLU A 30 3.20 -13.45 -5.81
N ASP A 31 3.42 -14.40 -6.72
CA ASP A 31 4.54 -14.39 -7.65
C ASP A 31 4.10 -13.68 -8.94
N SER A 32 4.14 -12.35 -8.92
CA SER A 32 3.77 -11.48 -10.05
C SER A 32 4.74 -10.32 -10.19
N LEU A 33 4.99 -9.90 -11.43
CA LEU A 33 5.74 -8.67 -11.74
C LEU A 33 4.85 -7.41 -11.58
N GLU A 34 3.54 -7.58 -11.71
CA GLU A 34 2.53 -6.53 -11.61
C GLU A 34 1.49 -7.00 -10.61
N ALA A 35 1.68 -6.62 -9.35
CA ALA A 35 0.76 -6.91 -8.26
C ALA A 35 0.07 -5.60 -7.85
N PRO A 36 -1.23 -5.42 -8.14
CA PRO A 36 -1.94 -4.21 -7.76
C PRO A 36 -2.10 -4.15 -6.24
N VAL A 37 -2.01 -2.93 -5.70
CA VAL A 37 -2.29 -2.69 -4.29
C VAL A 37 -3.79 -2.49 -4.11
N GLU A 38 -4.41 -3.32 -3.28
CA GLU A 38 -5.84 -3.25 -2.98
C GLU A 38 -6.06 -2.84 -1.51
N TRP A 39 -6.82 -1.76 -1.31
CA TRP A 39 -7.31 -1.33 0.01
C TRP A 39 -8.83 -1.55 0.12
N LYS A 40 -9.36 -1.42 1.34
CA LYS A 40 -10.81 -1.44 1.57
C LYS A 40 -11.54 -0.27 0.93
N LYS A 41 -10.89 0.90 0.81
CA LYS A 41 -11.42 2.09 0.12
C LYS A 41 -10.73 2.29 -1.22
N ASP A 42 -11.42 2.95 -2.14
CA ASP A 42 -10.89 3.33 -3.45
C ASP A 42 -10.03 4.59 -3.34
N LEU A 43 -8.84 4.60 -3.95
CA LEU A 43 -7.94 5.76 -3.98
C LEU A 43 -8.62 7.03 -4.52
N ALA A 44 -9.60 6.89 -5.42
CA ALA A 44 -10.38 8.01 -5.93
C ALA A 44 -11.08 8.82 -4.83
N SER A 45 -11.35 8.21 -3.66
CA SER A 45 -11.92 8.90 -2.51
C SER A 45 -10.99 9.92 -1.85
N LEU A 46 -9.69 9.89 -2.16
CA LEU A 46 -8.70 10.83 -1.63
C LEU A 46 -8.67 12.16 -2.39
N GLY A 47 -9.16 12.19 -3.64
CA GLY A 47 -9.13 13.40 -4.49
C GLY A 47 -7.71 13.96 -4.67
N ASP A 48 -7.58 15.28 -4.71
CA ASP A 48 -6.31 15.99 -4.97
C ASP A 48 -5.41 16.13 -3.73
N ARG A 49 -5.47 15.19 -2.79
CA ARG A 49 -4.64 15.23 -1.58
C ARG A 49 -3.22 14.80 -1.88
N ILE A 50 -2.25 15.55 -1.34
CA ILE A 50 -0.86 15.09 -1.27
C ILE A 50 -0.80 13.99 -0.20
N VAL A 51 -0.30 12.83 -0.59
CA VAL A 51 -0.19 11.65 0.28
C VAL A 51 1.18 11.02 0.14
N SER A 52 1.56 10.23 1.15
CA SER A 52 2.74 9.35 1.09
C SER A 52 2.33 7.89 1.10
N LEU A 53 3.11 7.01 0.47
CA LEU A 53 2.89 5.57 0.52
C LEU A 53 3.87 4.92 1.49
N GLY A 54 3.33 4.26 2.52
CA GLY A 54 4.10 3.52 3.51
C GLY A 54 4.14 2.03 3.16
N PHE A 55 5.33 1.43 3.08
CA PHE A 55 5.49 0.01 2.75
C PHE A 55 5.92 -0.79 3.98
N LYS A 56 5.16 -1.83 4.31
CA LYS A 56 5.50 -2.82 5.33
C LYS A 56 5.78 -4.15 4.66
N MET A 57 7.00 -4.64 4.85
CA MET A 57 7.51 -5.81 4.12
C MET A 57 8.05 -6.85 5.09
N LYS A 58 7.72 -8.13 4.84
CA LYS A 58 8.29 -9.30 5.54
C LYS A 58 8.86 -10.25 4.50
N ASN A 59 10.13 -10.63 4.64
CA ASN A 59 10.84 -11.52 3.70
C ASN A 59 10.72 -11.10 2.23
N ALA A 60 10.66 -9.79 1.97
CA ALA A 60 10.45 -9.20 0.66
C ALA A 60 11.44 -8.05 0.42
N LYS A 61 11.64 -7.70 -0.86
CA LYS A 61 12.44 -6.55 -1.29
C LYS A 61 11.63 -5.77 -2.32
N LEU A 62 11.58 -4.44 -2.17
CA LEU A 62 10.99 -3.56 -3.16
C LEU A 62 12.06 -3.19 -4.19
N TYR A 63 11.86 -3.59 -5.45
CA TYR A 63 12.75 -3.22 -6.55
C TYR A 63 12.28 -1.95 -7.26
N ALA A 64 10.99 -1.90 -7.61
CA ALA A 64 10.36 -0.77 -8.25
C ALA A 64 8.91 -0.65 -7.77
N MET A 65 8.36 0.55 -7.87
CA MET A 65 6.94 0.83 -7.74
C MET A 65 6.53 1.77 -8.87
N ASN A 66 5.27 1.66 -9.27
CA ASN A 66 4.66 2.48 -10.28
C ASN A 66 3.35 3.04 -9.72
N VAL A 67 3.01 4.25 -10.13
CA VAL A 67 1.76 4.93 -9.79
C VAL A 67 1.24 5.48 -11.12
N GLU A 68 0.11 4.95 -11.58
CA GLU A 68 -0.61 5.39 -12.81
C GLU A 68 -1.90 6.11 -12.44
#